data_AF-A0A6L9L3R0-F1
#
_entry.id   AF-A0A6L9L3R0-F1
#
_cell.length_a   1.000
_cell.length_b   1.000
_cell.length_c   1.000
_cell.angle_alpha   90.00
_cell.angle_beta   90.00
_cell.angle_gamma   90.00
#
_symmetry.space_group_name_H-M   'P 1'
#
loop_
_entity.id
_entity.type
_entity.pdbx_description
1 polymer ?
#
loop_
_entity_poly.entity_id
_entity_poly.type
_entity_poly.pdbx_seq_one_letter_code
_entity_poly.pdbx_strand_id
1 'polypeptide(L)'
;MINLKDYCSPPSPDSIMRSLMYAKSTLINLKGRGKQYDPLIDEIIAIESDVRIPTYKYLMAKLKINREQLGEIINELNKDFIYALYDENFIIRFSQEYVLHVRGQRDSAWFKCHLPIVPRIGETIDIPFLKAYIGGGSKFTIKDIRHRLEDKIMRTEVSLGYDDEWEIDQLRDRAIREGKLDSWRSIGMSKCKLAKMLLKLYPDMVTEK
;
A
#
# COMPACT_ATOMS: atom_id res chain seq x y z
N MET A 1 7.71 21.55 11.57
CA MET A 1 8.71 20.67 12.22
C MET A 1 7.94 19.59 12.97
N ILE A 2 7.93 18.35 12.47
CA ILE A 2 7.28 17.24 13.17
C ILE A 2 8.18 16.87 14.36
N ASN A 3 7.67 16.96 15.58
CA ASN A 3 8.40 16.59 16.78
C ASN A 3 8.38 15.06 16.91
N LEU A 4 9.45 14.41 16.43
CA LEU A 4 9.60 12.94 16.42
C LEU A 4 9.79 12.32 17.81
N LYS A 5 9.63 13.07 18.91
CA LYS A 5 9.90 12.60 20.28
C LYS A 5 8.72 11.85 20.93
N ASP A 6 7.53 11.89 20.35
CA ASP A 6 6.31 11.46 21.07
C ASP A 6 5.77 10.06 20.69
N TYR A 7 6.50 9.24 19.92
CA TYR A 7 6.04 7.88 19.60
C TYR A 7 7.15 6.82 19.61
N CYS A 8 6.91 5.78 20.43
CA CYS A 8 7.49 4.43 20.41
C CYS A 8 9.01 4.30 20.61
N SER A 9 9.43 3.19 21.22
CA SER A 9 10.84 2.78 21.29
C SER A 9 11.52 2.97 19.93
N PRO A 10 12.81 3.37 19.89
CA PRO A 10 13.52 3.57 18.63
C PRO A 10 13.36 2.33 17.75
N PRO A 11 13.09 2.50 16.44
CA PRO A 11 12.85 1.36 15.57
C PRO A 11 14.06 0.43 15.61
N SER A 12 13.81 -0.88 15.68
CA SER A 12 14.89 -1.83 15.67
C SER A 12 15.69 -1.70 14.36
N PRO A 13 17.00 -1.97 14.36
CA PRO A 13 17.79 -1.91 13.14
C PRO A 13 17.27 -2.83 12.02
N ASP A 14 16.63 -3.95 12.38
CA ASP A 14 15.92 -4.81 11.42
C ASP A 14 14.74 -4.07 10.75
N SER A 15 13.97 -3.30 11.51
CA SER A 15 12.86 -2.49 10.99
C SER A 15 13.35 -1.39 10.05
N ILE A 16 14.44 -0.72 10.45
CA ILE A 16 15.11 0.30 9.63
C ILE A 16 15.60 -0.31 8.32
N MET A 17 16.28 -1.46 8.39
CA MET A 17 16.75 -2.16 7.19
C MET A 17 15.61 -2.48 6.23
N ARG A 18 14.50 -3.05 6.73
CA ARG A 18 13.32 -3.31 5.89
C ARG A 18 12.79 -2.06 5.22
N SER A 19 12.80 -0.93 5.94
CA SER A 19 12.36 0.36 5.41
C SER A 19 13.27 0.85 4.30
N LEU A 20 14.59 0.77 4.48
CA LEU A 20 15.59 1.14 3.48
C LEU A 20 15.52 0.27 2.22
N MET A 21 15.18 -1.02 2.36
CA MET A 21 14.97 -1.92 1.20
C MET A 21 13.85 -1.44 0.27
N TYR A 22 12.82 -0.76 0.79
CA TYR A 22 11.78 -0.14 -0.02
C TYR A 22 12.24 1.12 -0.75
N ALA A 23 13.46 1.59 -0.56
CA ALA A 23 14.03 2.73 -1.29
C ALA A 23 15.39 2.41 -1.91
N LYS A 24 15.69 1.12 -2.13
CA LYS A 24 17.03 0.62 -2.45
C LYS A 24 17.72 1.34 -3.61
N SER A 25 17.02 1.63 -4.71
CA SER A 25 17.61 2.29 -5.88
C SER A 25 17.83 3.79 -5.67
N THR A 26 17.21 4.38 -4.65
CA THR A 26 17.42 5.77 -4.24
C THR A 26 18.63 5.88 -3.31
N LEU A 27 18.96 4.83 -2.56
CA LEU A 27 20.14 4.81 -1.68
C LEU A 27 21.45 5.04 -2.42
N ILE A 28 21.51 4.71 -3.72
CA ILE A 28 22.70 4.96 -4.54
C ILE A 28 23.14 6.43 -4.55
N ASN A 29 22.20 7.36 -4.37
CA ASN A 29 22.46 8.79 -4.35
C ASN A 29 23.20 9.26 -3.08
N LEU A 30 23.34 8.37 -2.08
CA LEU A 30 24.10 8.63 -0.87
C LEU A 30 25.54 8.12 -0.95
N LYS A 31 25.88 7.30 -1.96
CA LYS A 31 27.24 6.76 -2.14
C LYS A 31 28.28 7.85 -2.45
N GLY A 32 29.55 7.52 -2.22
CA GLY A 32 30.67 8.36 -2.66
C GLY A 32 30.95 9.54 -1.74
N ARG A 33 30.32 9.58 -0.56
CA ARG A 33 30.49 10.63 0.46
C ARG A 33 31.55 10.27 1.51
N GLY A 34 32.32 9.19 1.29
CA GLY A 34 33.35 8.72 2.22
C GLY A 34 32.79 8.09 3.49
N LYS A 35 31.55 7.62 3.46
CA LYS A 35 30.84 7.07 4.61
C LYS A 35 31.00 5.55 4.70
N GLN A 36 30.87 5.00 5.91
CA GLN A 36 31.09 3.57 6.17
C GLN A 36 29.97 2.67 5.62
N TYR A 37 28.84 3.25 5.22
CA TYR A 37 27.68 2.53 4.69
C TYR A 37 27.76 2.23 3.18
N ASP A 38 28.75 2.73 2.44
CA ASP A 38 28.84 2.50 0.99
C ASP A 38 28.81 1.00 0.61
N PRO A 39 29.57 0.10 1.29
CA PRO A 39 29.49 -1.34 1.04
C PRO A 39 28.11 -1.94 1.36
N LEU A 40 27.41 -1.39 2.36
CA LEU A 40 26.07 -1.84 2.70
C LEU A 40 25.06 -1.47 1.60
N ILE A 41 25.18 -0.27 1.02
CA ILE A 41 24.35 0.16 -0.11
C ILE A 41 24.54 -0.79 -1.30
N ASP A 42 25.78 -1.19 -1.59
CA ASP A 42 26.08 -2.13 -2.68
C ASP A 42 25.37 -3.47 -2.49
N GLU A 43 25.41 -4.01 -1.27
CA GLU A 43 24.70 -5.26 -0.95
C GLU A 43 23.18 -5.09 -1.02
N ILE A 44 22.63 -3.95 -0.58
CA ILE A 44 21.18 -3.67 -0.66
C ILE A 44 20.70 -3.59 -2.12
N ILE A 45 21.47 -2.93 -2.99
CA ILE A 45 21.12 -2.74 -4.41
C ILE A 45 21.24 -4.06 -5.18
N ALA A 46 22.21 -4.91 -4.85
CA ALA A 46 22.43 -6.19 -5.51
C ALA A 46 21.29 -7.21 -5.26
N ILE A 47 20.41 -6.96 -4.29
CA ILE A 47 19.30 -7.86 -3.97
C ILE A 47 18.15 -7.62 -4.93
N GLU A 48 17.78 -8.67 -5.66
CA GLU A 48 16.62 -8.68 -6.55
C GLU A 48 15.32 -8.43 -5.78
N SER A 49 14.34 -7.79 -6.42
CA SER A 49 13.14 -7.24 -5.79
C SER A 49 12.18 -8.30 -5.24
N ASP A 50 12.29 -9.54 -5.72
CA ASP A 50 11.53 -10.72 -5.33
C ASP A 50 12.25 -11.59 -4.28
N VAL A 51 13.46 -11.22 -3.89
CA VAL A 51 14.26 -11.97 -2.91
C VAL A 51 13.91 -11.55 -1.49
N ARG A 52 13.90 -12.54 -0.58
CA ARG A 52 13.69 -12.34 0.85
C ARG A 52 14.74 -11.36 1.41
N ILE A 53 14.26 -10.40 2.21
CA ILE A 53 15.09 -9.43 2.92
C ILE A 53 16.27 -10.13 3.63
N PRO A 54 17.51 -9.67 3.41
CA PRO A 54 18.70 -10.35 3.90
C PRO A 54 18.70 -10.35 5.42
N THR A 55 19.14 -11.46 6.00
CA THR A 55 19.25 -11.54 7.47
C THR A 55 20.44 -10.72 7.96
N TYR A 56 20.34 -10.19 9.18
CA TYR A 56 21.46 -9.52 9.85
C TYR A 56 22.74 -10.38 9.86
N LYS A 57 22.60 -11.70 10.07
CA LYS A 57 23.71 -12.65 10.04
C LYS A 57 24.40 -12.72 8.68
N TYR A 58 23.61 -12.69 7.60
CA TYR A 58 24.14 -12.69 6.24
C TYR A 58 24.98 -11.42 5.98
N LEU A 59 24.44 -10.25 6.32
CA LEU A 59 25.10 -8.97 6.10
C LEU A 59 26.40 -8.84 6.91
N MET A 60 26.39 -9.25 8.19
CA MET A 60 27.60 -9.28 9.02
C MET A 60 28.70 -10.15 8.40
N ALA A 61 28.35 -11.35 7.93
CA ALA A 61 29.31 -12.26 7.32
C ALA A 61 29.86 -11.71 6.00
N LYS A 62 28.98 -11.12 5.18
CA LYS A 62 29.33 -10.55 3.88
C LYS A 62 30.24 -9.33 4.00
N LEU A 63 29.92 -8.42 4.91
CA LEU A 63 30.65 -7.18 5.15
C LEU A 63 31.84 -7.36 6.12
N LYS A 64 31.98 -8.54 6.74
CA LYS A 64 33.01 -8.86 7.74
C LYS A 64 33.01 -7.90 8.94
N ILE A 65 31.81 -7.57 9.43
CA ILE A 65 31.60 -6.68 10.59
C ILE A 65 30.78 -7.36 11.68
N ASN A 66 30.85 -6.85 12.89
CA ASN A 66 30.06 -7.32 14.02
C ASN A 66 28.65 -6.69 14.03
N ARG A 67 27.82 -7.14 14.98
CA ARG A 67 26.41 -6.70 15.09
C ARG A 67 26.27 -5.22 15.44
N GLU A 68 27.12 -4.74 16.33
CA GLU A 68 27.11 -3.35 16.80
C GLU A 68 27.47 -2.41 15.66
N GLN A 69 28.56 -2.70 14.95
CA GLN A 69 28.99 -1.99 13.75
C GLN A 69 27.91 -1.96 12.67
N LEU A 70 27.26 -3.10 12.37
CA LEU A 70 26.17 -3.12 11.40
C LEU A 70 24.97 -2.27 11.87
N GLY A 71 24.66 -2.28 13.17
CA GLY A 71 23.63 -1.41 13.76
C GLY A 71 23.94 0.08 13.59
N GLU A 72 25.17 0.48 13.87
CA GLU A 72 25.63 1.86 13.68
C GLU A 72 25.57 2.29 12.22
N ILE A 73 26.07 1.46 11.30
CA ILE A 73 26.05 1.71 9.86
C ILE A 73 24.61 1.87 9.34
N ILE A 74 23.69 1.00 9.74
CA ILE A 74 22.27 1.09 9.35
C ILE A 74 21.62 2.36 9.89
N ASN A 75 21.90 2.71 11.15
CA ASN A 75 21.37 3.92 11.76
C ASN A 75 21.91 5.18 11.08
N GLU A 76 23.20 5.23 10.76
CA GLU A 76 23.82 6.33 10.03
C GLU A 76 23.24 6.46 8.63
N LEU A 77 23.15 5.35 7.88
CA LEU A 77 22.54 5.33 6.54
C LEU A 77 21.09 5.84 6.57
N ASN A 78 20.29 5.38 7.53
CA ASN A 78 18.91 5.83 7.69
C ASN A 78 18.82 7.32 8.04
N LYS A 79 19.66 7.79 8.95
CA LYS A 79 19.73 9.20 9.33
C LYS A 79 20.07 10.08 8.12
N ASP A 80 21.10 9.72 7.36
CA ASP A 80 21.52 10.45 6.16
C ASP A 80 20.46 10.38 5.06
N PHE A 81 19.79 9.24 4.88
CA PHE A 81 18.69 9.09 3.93
C PHE A 81 17.52 10.02 4.29
N ILE A 82 17.07 10.01 5.56
CA ILE A 82 16.00 10.88 6.03
C ILE A 82 16.40 12.36 5.90
N TYR A 83 17.66 12.72 6.17
CA TYR A 83 18.12 14.09 5.94
C TYR A 83 18.14 14.48 4.48
N ALA A 84 18.54 13.58 3.59
CA ALA A 84 18.51 13.82 2.16
C ALA A 84 17.09 14.12 1.67
N LEU A 85 16.05 13.51 2.24
CA LEU A 85 14.65 13.82 1.89
C LEU A 85 14.24 15.28 2.18
N TYR A 86 14.98 16.02 3.01
CA TYR A 86 14.75 17.44 3.26
C TYR A 86 15.54 18.36 2.30
N ASP A 87 16.46 17.82 1.50
CA ASP A 87 17.18 18.55 0.48
C ASP A 87 16.32 18.66 -0.79
N GLU A 88 16.04 19.89 -1.23
CA GLU A 88 15.24 20.16 -2.43
C GLU A 88 15.85 19.55 -3.71
N ASN A 89 17.16 19.29 -3.71
CA ASN A 89 17.85 18.67 -4.84
C ASN A 89 17.75 17.14 -4.83
N PHE A 90 17.31 16.54 -3.72
CA PHE A 90 17.13 15.09 -3.60
C PHE A 90 15.75 14.66 -4.08
N ILE A 91 15.55 14.72 -5.40
CA ILE A 91 14.26 14.42 -6.01
C ILE A 91 14.13 12.92 -6.30
N ILE A 92 13.21 12.25 -5.61
CA ILE A 92 12.81 10.87 -5.93
C ILE A 92 11.75 10.91 -7.03
N ARG A 93 12.04 10.28 -8.16
CA ARG A 93 11.09 10.14 -9.27
C ARG A 93 10.51 8.74 -9.27
N PHE A 94 9.18 8.65 -9.36
CA PHE A 94 8.45 7.40 -9.40
C PHE A 94 7.82 7.17 -10.77
N SER A 95 7.98 5.98 -11.33
CA SER A 95 7.12 5.47 -12.41
C SER A 95 5.79 5.00 -11.83
N GLN A 96 4.69 5.18 -12.56
CA GLN A 96 3.35 4.81 -12.08
C GLN A 96 2.94 3.43 -12.60
N GLU A 97 2.50 2.55 -11.71
CA GLU A 97 1.93 1.23 -12.03
C GLU A 97 0.54 1.13 -11.40
N TYR A 98 -0.47 0.64 -12.15
CA TYR A 98 -1.79 0.35 -11.58
C TYR A 98 -1.98 -1.15 -11.43
N VAL A 99 -2.56 -1.55 -10.31
CA VAL A 99 -3.06 -2.90 -10.06
C VAL A 99 -4.55 -2.81 -9.83
N LEU A 100 -5.33 -3.39 -10.73
CA LEU A 100 -6.78 -3.45 -10.59
C LEU A 100 -7.16 -4.76 -9.91
N HIS A 101 -7.91 -4.65 -8.81
CA HIS A 101 -8.55 -5.77 -8.13
C HIS A 101 -10.04 -5.69 -8.39
N VAL A 102 -10.55 -6.57 -9.25
CA VAL A 102 -11.95 -6.61 -9.64
C VAL A 102 -12.65 -7.76 -8.92
N ARG A 103 -13.62 -7.44 -8.07
CA ARG A 103 -14.47 -8.44 -7.40
C ARG A 103 -15.73 -8.68 -8.23
N GLY A 104 -15.84 -9.86 -8.85
CA GLY A 104 -17.06 -10.29 -9.51
C GLY A 104 -17.99 -11.13 -8.63
N GLN A 105 -19.02 -11.71 -9.27
CA GLN A 105 -20.02 -12.51 -8.56
C GLN A 105 -19.51 -13.94 -8.30
N ARG A 106 -18.73 -14.50 -9.24
CA ARG A 106 -18.19 -15.85 -9.16
C ARG A 106 -16.74 -15.86 -8.67
N ASP A 107 -15.91 -14.95 -9.20
CA ASP A 107 -14.47 -14.92 -8.93
C ASP A 107 -13.95 -13.47 -8.88
N SER A 108 -12.69 -13.31 -8.48
CA SER A 108 -11.96 -12.05 -8.47
C SER A 108 -10.78 -12.09 -9.45
N ALA A 109 -10.44 -10.93 -10.01
CA ALA A 109 -9.30 -10.79 -10.92
C ALA A 109 -8.33 -9.74 -10.40
N TRP A 110 -7.03 -10.01 -10.56
CA TRP A 110 -5.95 -9.07 -10.30
C TRP A 110 -5.08 -8.96 -11.55
N PHE A 111 -4.87 -7.74 -12.01
CA PHE A 111 -3.97 -7.52 -13.13
C PHE A 111 -3.34 -6.14 -13.09
N LYS A 112 -2.14 -6.07 -13.68
CA LYS A 112 -1.40 -4.83 -13.85
C LYS A 112 -1.83 -4.15 -15.14
N CYS A 113 -1.96 -2.84 -15.12
CA CYS A 113 -2.22 -2.05 -16.31
C CYS A 113 -1.64 -0.64 -16.20
N HIS A 114 -1.65 0.07 -17.33
CA HIS A 114 -1.46 1.51 -17.36
C HIS A 114 -2.81 2.14 -17.65
N LEU A 115 -3.23 3.07 -16.79
CA LEU A 115 -4.41 3.89 -17.03
C LEU A 115 -3.98 5.29 -17.50
N PRO A 116 -4.69 5.88 -18.47
CA PRO A 116 -4.36 7.23 -18.97
C PRO A 116 -4.67 8.32 -17.94
N ILE A 117 -5.52 8.01 -16.95
CA ILE A 117 -5.92 8.91 -15.87
C ILE A 117 -5.93 8.15 -14.54
N VAL A 118 -5.72 8.87 -13.45
CA VAL A 118 -5.90 8.32 -12.10
C VAL A 118 -7.40 8.18 -11.83
N PRO A 119 -7.91 6.97 -11.57
CA PRO A 119 -9.32 6.78 -11.24
C PRO A 119 -9.69 7.46 -9.92
N ARG A 120 -10.99 7.71 -9.70
CA ARG A 120 -11.53 8.24 -8.44
C ARG A 120 -12.52 7.29 -7.81
N ILE A 121 -12.59 7.33 -6.48
CA ILE A 121 -13.60 6.56 -5.73
C ILE A 121 -15.01 6.99 -6.19
N GLY A 122 -15.87 6.01 -6.44
CA GLY A 122 -17.22 6.21 -6.96
C GLY A 122 -17.32 6.26 -8.49
N GLU A 123 -16.20 6.36 -9.22
CA GLU A 123 -16.24 6.24 -10.69
C GLU A 123 -16.54 4.80 -11.11
N THR A 124 -17.22 4.66 -12.25
CA THR A 124 -17.52 3.37 -12.86
C THR A 124 -16.58 3.12 -14.03
N ILE A 125 -15.94 1.94 -14.05
CA ILE A 125 -15.11 1.47 -15.16
C ILE A 125 -15.81 0.28 -15.82
N ASP A 126 -15.89 0.30 -17.15
CA ASP A 126 -16.37 -0.83 -17.95
C ASP A 126 -15.19 -1.70 -18.40
N ILE A 127 -15.16 -2.95 -17.98
CA ILE A 127 -14.11 -3.94 -18.27
C ILE A 127 -14.75 -5.18 -18.93
N PRO A 128 -15.17 -5.09 -20.21
CA PRO A 128 -15.98 -6.11 -20.86
C PRO A 128 -15.29 -7.46 -21.00
N PHE A 129 -13.96 -7.48 -21.16
CA PHE A 129 -13.19 -8.72 -21.33
C PHE A 129 -13.12 -9.59 -20.08
N LEU A 130 -13.48 -9.07 -18.90
CA LEU A 130 -13.54 -9.87 -17.66
C LEU A 130 -14.87 -10.55 -17.44
N LYS A 131 -15.94 -10.11 -18.11
CA LYS A 131 -17.33 -10.55 -17.85
C LYS A 131 -17.48 -12.07 -17.79
N ALA A 132 -16.86 -12.79 -18.74
CA ALA A 132 -16.92 -14.25 -18.80
C ALA A 132 -16.15 -14.94 -17.65
N TYR A 133 -15.07 -14.32 -17.17
CA TYR A 133 -14.22 -14.86 -16.12
C TYR A 133 -14.85 -14.67 -14.73
N ILE A 134 -15.18 -13.43 -14.37
CA ILE A 134 -15.64 -13.09 -13.02
C ILE A 134 -17.15 -13.28 -12.78
N GLY A 135 -17.93 -13.44 -13.87
CA GLY A 135 -19.38 -13.62 -13.84
C GLY A 135 -20.14 -12.34 -13.46
N GLY A 136 -21.22 -12.05 -14.18
CA GLY A 136 -22.09 -10.89 -13.96
C GLY A 136 -21.97 -9.81 -15.04
N GLY A 137 -21.93 -8.55 -14.61
CA GLY A 137 -21.80 -7.38 -15.48
C GLY A 137 -20.36 -7.09 -15.89
N SER A 138 -20.17 -6.04 -16.70
CA SER A 138 -18.85 -5.53 -17.07
C SER A 138 -18.53 -4.17 -16.43
N LYS A 139 -19.52 -3.53 -15.79
CA LYS A 139 -19.39 -2.23 -15.14
C LYS A 139 -19.10 -2.41 -13.66
N PHE A 140 -18.05 -1.77 -13.18
CA PHE A 140 -17.64 -1.83 -11.78
C PHE A 140 -17.37 -0.44 -11.23
N THR A 141 -17.88 -0.17 -10.04
CA THR A 141 -17.59 1.03 -9.28
C THR A 141 -16.31 0.87 -8.46
N ILE A 142 -15.48 1.91 -8.48
CA ILE A 142 -14.25 1.98 -7.71
C ILE A 142 -14.57 2.24 -6.24
N LYS A 143 -14.13 1.31 -5.39
CA LYS A 143 -14.44 1.27 -3.96
C LYS A 143 -13.33 1.87 -3.10
N ASP A 144 -12.08 1.62 -3.50
CA ASP A 144 -10.90 1.97 -2.72
C ASP A 144 -9.72 2.20 -3.66
N ILE A 145 -8.87 3.15 -3.29
CA ILE A 145 -7.63 3.47 -4.00
C ILE A 145 -6.52 3.58 -2.97
N ARG A 146 -5.50 2.74 -3.09
CA ARG A 146 -4.32 2.76 -2.23
C ARG A 146 -3.08 3.04 -3.05
N HIS A 147 -2.29 4.00 -2.58
CA HIS A 147 -1.00 4.29 -3.18
C HIS A 147 0.09 3.72 -2.28
N ARG A 148 1.05 3.05 -2.90
CA ARG A 148 2.26 2.58 -2.24
C ARG A 148 3.47 3.05 -3.03
N LEU A 149 4.40 3.69 -2.33
CA LEU A 149 5.70 4.06 -2.87
C LEU A 149 6.66 2.93 -2.51
N GLU A 150 7.08 2.17 -3.52
CA GLU A 150 8.09 1.13 -3.40
C GLU A 150 9.18 1.43 -4.44
N ASP A 151 10.36 1.76 -3.93
CA ASP A 151 11.56 2.07 -4.69
C ASP A 151 11.35 3.26 -5.65
N LYS A 152 11.44 3.04 -6.96
CA LYS A 152 11.11 4.04 -7.99
C LYS A 152 9.73 3.80 -8.60
N ILE A 153 8.84 3.07 -7.93
CA ILE A 153 7.50 2.76 -8.41
C ILE A 153 6.44 3.30 -7.43
N MET A 154 5.51 4.08 -7.95
CA MET A 154 4.26 4.39 -7.28
C MET A 154 3.20 3.39 -7.76
N ARG A 155 2.96 2.36 -6.95
CA ARG A 155 1.91 1.38 -7.21
C ARG A 155 0.58 1.92 -6.71
N THR A 156 -0.40 2.01 -7.60
CA THR A 156 -1.78 2.39 -7.29
C THR A 156 -2.65 1.15 -7.38
N GLU A 157 -3.07 0.64 -6.23
CA GLU A 157 -4.01 -0.48 -6.12
C GLU A 157 -5.44 0.08 -6.12
N VAL A 158 -6.24 -0.36 -7.07
CA VAL A 158 -7.63 0.09 -7.25
C VAL A 158 -8.55 -1.10 -7.02
N SER A 159 -9.46 -1.01 -6.05
CA SER A 159 -10.45 -2.05 -5.79
C SER A 159 -11.77 -1.69 -6.47
N LEU A 160 -12.32 -2.63 -7.23
CA LEU A 160 -13.55 -2.48 -8.01
C LEU A 160 -14.57 -3.53 -7.57
N GLY A 161 -15.84 -3.14 -7.55
CA GLY A 161 -16.98 -4.03 -7.29
C GLY A 161 -18.26 -3.48 -7.88
N TYR A 162 -19.36 -4.23 -7.82
CA TYR A 162 -20.63 -3.80 -8.41
C TYR A 162 -21.28 -2.61 -7.69
N ASP A 163 -22.06 -1.81 -8.43
CA ASP A 163 -22.66 -0.56 -7.96
C ASP A 163 -23.67 -0.77 -6.83
N ASP A 164 -24.46 -1.83 -6.90
CA ASP A 164 -25.43 -2.25 -5.88
C ASP A 164 -24.76 -2.57 -4.53
N GLU A 165 -23.47 -2.91 -4.54
CA GLU A 165 -22.69 -3.11 -3.31
C GLU A 165 -22.22 -1.78 -2.70
N TRP A 166 -22.08 -0.70 -3.49
CA TRP A 166 -21.56 0.58 -3.00
C TRP A 166 -22.48 1.23 -1.98
N GLU A 167 -23.75 1.37 -2.33
CA GLU A 167 -24.75 2.03 -1.49
C GLU A 167 -24.91 1.27 -0.18
N ILE A 168 -24.93 -0.07 -0.24
CA ILE A 168 -25.01 -0.92 0.93
C ILE A 168 -23.76 -0.81 1.82
N ASP A 169 -22.56 -0.75 1.24
CA ASP A 169 -21.33 -0.54 2.00
C ASP A 169 -21.30 0.85 2.66
N GLN A 170 -21.73 1.91 1.97
CA GLN A 170 -21.83 3.26 2.55
C GLN A 170 -22.84 3.30 3.72
N LEU A 171 -24.01 2.68 3.56
CA LEU A 171 -25.00 2.58 4.62
C LEU A 171 -24.47 1.77 5.80
N ARG A 172 -23.70 0.71 5.56
CA ARG A 172 -23.04 -0.08 6.61
C ARG A 172 -22.05 0.79 7.39
N ASP A 173 -21.16 1.47 6.71
CA ASP A 173 -20.11 2.28 7.34
C ASP A 173 -20.73 3.45 8.14
N ARG A 174 -21.81 4.04 7.63
CA ARG A 174 -22.63 5.01 8.36
C ARG A 174 -23.27 4.40 9.61
N ALA A 175 -23.90 3.24 9.50
CA ALA A 175 -24.54 2.56 10.62
C ALA A 175 -23.53 2.21 11.74
N ILE A 176 -22.32 1.80 11.37
CA ILE A 176 -21.23 1.53 12.32
C ILE A 176 -20.79 2.82 13.00
N ARG A 177 -20.58 3.89 12.24
CA ARG A 177 -20.17 5.20 12.78
C ARG A 177 -21.22 5.81 13.71
N GLU A 178 -22.50 5.64 13.39
CA GLU A 178 -23.63 6.09 14.21
C GLU A 178 -23.93 5.14 15.39
N GLY A 179 -23.19 4.05 15.55
CA GLY A 179 -23.41 3.05 16.61
C GLY A 179 -24.69 2.23 16.46
N LYS A 180 -25.36 2.30 15.30
CA LYS A 180 -26.60 1.55 14.98
C LYS A 180 -26.32 0.13 14.50
N LEU A 181 -25.08 -0.17 14.12
CA LEU A 181 -24.63 -1.49 13.73
C LEU A 181 -23.27 -1.79 14.36
N ASP A 182 -23.18 -2.90 15.08
CA ASP A 182 -21.90 -3.41 15.55
C ASP A 182 -21.07 -3.98 14.38
N SER A 183 -19.78 -3.61 14.33
CA SER A 183 -18.87 -4.01 13.25
C SER A 183 -18.75 -5.52 13.13
N TRP A 184 -18.60 -6.24 14.25
CA TRP A 184 -18.48 -7.70 14.26
C TRP A 184 -19.77 -8.38 13.81
N ARG A 185 -20.91 -7.85 14.26
CA ARG A 185 -22.23 -8.31 13.84
C ARG A 185 -22.44 -8.14 12.34
N SER A 186 -21.88 -7.09 11.72
CA SER A 186 -21.98 -6.86 10.28
C SER A 186 -21.25 -7.92 9.44
N ILE A 187 -20.08 -8.38 9.91
CA ILE A 187 -19.25 -9.38 9.22
C ILE A 187 -19.95 -10.73 9.15
N GLY A 188 -20.71 -11.09 10.19
CA GLY A 188 -21.45 -12.35 10.26
C GLY A 188 -22.77 -12.39 9.49
N MET A 189 -23.21 -11.29 8.85
CA MET A 189 -24.47 -11.26 8.11
C MET A 189 -24.30 -11.60 6.63
N SER A 190 -25.26 -12.34 6.08
CA SER A 190 -25.36 -12.47 4.62
C SER A 190 -25.68 -11.11 3.99
N LYS A 191 -25.15 -10.86 2.78
CA LYS A 191 -25.34 -9.58 2.06
C LYS A 191 -26.81 -9.16 1.98
N CYS A 192 -27.72 -10.07 1.61
CA CYS A 192 -29.15 -9.78 1.56
C CYS A 192 -29.77 -9.39 2.92
N LYS A 193 -29.32 -10.03 4.01
CA LYS A 193 -29.81 -9.72 5.36
C LYS A 193 -29.32 -8.35 5.82
N LEU A 194 -28.03 -8.07 5.56
CA LEU A 194 -27.43 -6.78 5.85
C LEU A 194 -28.12 -5.66 5.06
N ALA A 195 -28.31 -5.83 3.75
CA ALA A 195 -28.98 -4.85 2.90
C ALA A 195 -30.41 -4.56 3.38
N LYS A 196 -31.22 -5.59 3.65
CA LYS A 196 -32.59 -5.42 4.17
C LYS A 196 -32.63 -4.67 5.51
N MET A 197 -31.66 -4.92 6.39
CA MET A 197 -31.58 -4.24 7.67
C MET A 197 -31.17 -2.78 7.49
N LEU A 198 -30.18 -2.49 6.65
CA LEU A 198 -29.71 -1.13 6.39
C LEU A 198 -30.77 -0.26 5.72
N LEU A 199 -31.52 -0.82 4.76
CA LEU A 199 -32.65 -0.13 4.13
C LEU A 199 -33.79 0.19 5.12
N LYS A 200 -33.97 -0.62 6.18
CA LYS A 200 -34.91 -0.29 7.27
C LYS A 200 -34.38 0.80 8.19
N LEU A 201 -33.07 0.89 8.39
CA LEU A 201 -32.43 1.92 9.21
C LEU A 201 -32.36 3.28 8.49
N TYR A 202 -32.33 3.27 7.16
CA TYR A 202 -32.20 4.46 6.31
C TYR A 202 -33.20 4.42 5.14
N PRO A 203 -34.52 4.50 5.41
CA PRO A 203 -35.54 4.38 4.37
C PRO A 203 -35.49 5.52 3.34
N ASP A 204 -35.03 6.70 3.75
CA ASP A 204 -35.04 7.92 2.93
C ASP A 204 -33.97 7.93 1.83
N MET A 205 -33.02 6.98 1.87
CA MET A 205 -31.89 6.89 0.92
C MET A 205 -32.22 6.00 -0.30
N VAL A 206 -33.45 5.48 -0.39
CA VAL A 206 -33.90 4.59 -1.49
C VAL A 206 -34.53 5.37 -2.65
N THR A 207 -34.81 6.65 -2.46
CA THR A 207 -35.47 7.52 -3.44
C THR A 207 -34.54 8.61 -3.92
N GLU A 208 -33.82 8.32 -5.00
CA GLU A 208 -33.53 9.22 -6.12
C GLU A 208 -32.73 8.42 -7.17
N LYS A 209 -33.45 7.82 -8.13
CA LYS A 209 -32.91 7.31 -9.39
C LYS A 209 -33.65 7.97 -10.54
#